data_AF-A0A929DH30-F1
#
_entry.id   AF-A0A929DH30-F1
#
_cell.length_a   1.000
_cell.length_b   1.000
_cell.length_c   1.000
_cell.angle_alpha   90.00
_cell.angle_beta   90.00
_cell.angle_gamma   90.00
#
_symmetry.space_group_name_H-M   'P 1'
#
loop_
_entity.id
_entity.type
_entity.pdbx_description
1 polymer ?
#
loop_
_entity_poly.entity_id
_entity_poly.type
_entity_poly.pdbx_seq_one_letter_code
_entity_poly.pdbx_strand_id
1 'polypeptide(L)'
;MNISYIREHTSNINNLVARKRVKESLELLGKLVSESGMGDLNSELEKLESTYENMLKYTLEGIKDPERQNIYNRLLVSILQINDQVKEILLSKNSGWQLYAYKSDLKTKQKLSGKTVAENLNDLSFNKELKKVIKENFTLSSDPTSQDVKEFETLVANIFDHLWLTDKYSDGDLELATMLRKNQNFRWHDKSLFVSAITISLLRYFDLHKFNILFDYYSDNTREVSQRALIGLVFTLFKYDQRIYLYPEIISRLKTLKEKKGIQKEIEAIIIQVIRSKETEKISRKLRDEIIPEMAKLQPKLEDKLDLKNLVPEDLMDEKNPAWKTVFEESDDLFGKVEEFTKLQMEGADVFMTAFANLKNFDFFQKTINWLLPFYPENKMIDESLMSEKDSFDKRAFVDGLYHTGFLCNSDKYSFMLNVKRMPGMQKKMMIELFNAEMEGMNELSESDELIDQFKRDKAIYTQYLQDLYRFFKLHSNKTEFEDIFSGGLDLYNSTFFNILVDDTIILRNIAEYYFEKDYYEDALEIYDKLHK
;
A
#
# COMPACT_ATOMS: atom_id res chain seq x y z
N MET A 1 16.37 15.87 -21.45
CA MET A 1 15.44 16.52 -20.49
C MET A 1 15.64 15.90 -19.11
N ASN A 2 15.69 16.71 -18.05
CA ASN A 2 15.85 16.20 -16.68
C ASN A 2 14.51 15.65 -16.15
N ILE A 3 14.54 14.54 -15.40
CA ILE A 3 13.36 13.94 -14.74
C ILE A 3 12.67 14.96 -13.82
N SER A 4 13.43 15.75 -13.07
CA SER A 4 12.87 16.77 -12.17
C SER A 4 12.05 17.79 -12.95
N TYR A 5 12.56 18.21 -14.11
CA TYR A 5 11.87 19.15 -14.99
C TYR A 5 10.55 18.56 -15.50
N ILE A 6 10.53 17.30 -15.94
CA ILE A 6 9.31 16.61 -16.40
C ILE A 6 8.27 16.59 -15.28
N ARG A 7 8.66 16.13 -14.08
CA ARG A 7 7.75 16.03 -12.92
C ARG A 7 7.19 17.40 -12.51
N GLU A 8 8.03 18.41 -12.44
CA GLU A 8 7.65 19.77 -12.07
C GLU A 8 6.67 20.37 -13.09
N HIS A 9 6.97 20.26 -14.39
CA HIS A 9 6.12 20.82 -15.44
C HIS A 9 4.76 20.12 -15.52
N THR A 10 4.71 18.79 -15.41
CA THR A 10 3.44 18.06 -15.35
C THR A 10 2.62 18.47 -14.13
N SER A 11 3.25 18.61 -12.96
CA SER A 11 2.58 19.08 -11.73
C SER A 11 2.02 20.50 -11.89
N ASN A 12 2.80 21.39 -12.50
CA ASN A 12 2.38 22.76 -12.80
C ASN A 12 1.17 22.79 -13.75
N ILE A 13 1.15 21.95 -14.78
CA ILE A 13 -0.01 21.83 -15.69
C ILE A 13 -1.25 21.39 -14.91
N ASN A 14 -1.15 20.39 -14.03
CA ASN A 14 -2.27 19.94 -13.19
C ASN A 14 -2.81 21.08 -12.32
N ASN A 15 -1.91 21.84 -11.68
CA ASN A 15 -2.27 23.01 -10.87
C ASN A 15 -2.95 24.11 -11.70
N LEU A 16 -2.47 24.39 -12.92
CA LEU A 16 -3.07 25.39 -13.82
C LEU A 16 -4.48 24.97 -14.25
N VAL A 17 -4.68 23.70 -14.58
CA VAL A 17 -6.00 23.14 -14.92
C VAL A 17 -6.94 23.25 -13.71
N ALA A 18 -6.49 22.87 -12.51
CA ALA A 18 -7.28 22.98 -11.28
C ALA A 18 -7.71 24.44 -11.00
N ARG A 19 -6.84 25.41 -11.27
CA ARG A 19 -7.13 26.86 -11.17
C ARG A 19 -7.87 27.43 -12.38
N LYS A 20 -8.29 26.60 -13.34
CA LYS A 20 -8.98 27.00 -14.58
C LYS A 20 -8.18 27.96 -15.47
N ARG A 21 -6.85 27.95 -15.38
CA ARG A 21 -5.93 28.75 -16.21
C ARG A 21 -5.59 27.98 -17.50
N VAL A 22 -6.60 27.78 -18.35
CA VAL A 22 -6.54 26.87 -19.50
C VAL A 22 -5.47 27.27 -20.52
N LYS A 23 -5.43 28.55 -20.92
CA LYS A 23 -4.45 29.04 -21.91
C LYS A 23 -3.01 28.71 -21.51
N GLU A 24 -2.64 29.03 -20.28
CA GLU A 24 -1.29 28.77 -19.78
C GLU A 24 -1.00 27.28 -19.66
N SER A 25 -2.01 26.47 -19.31
CA SER A 25 -1.85 25.01 -19.28
C SER A 25 -1.57 24.44 -20.68
N LEU A 26 -2.23 24.96 -21.72
CA LEU A 26 -2.03 24.55 -23.12
C LEU A 26 -0.64 24.97 -23.62
N GLU A 27 -0.23 26.21 -23.38
CA GLU A 27 1.10 26.72 -23.76
C GLU A 27 2.23 25.90 -23.11
N LEU A 28 2.09 25.55 -21.83
CA LEU A 28 3.06 24.74 -21.12
C LEU A 28 3.06 23.28 -21.60
N LEU A 29 1.87 22.72 -21.84
CA LEU A 29 1.71 21.38 -22.38
C LEU A 29 2.31 21.26 -23.80
N GLY A 30 2.14 22.26 -24.65
CA GLY A 30 2.72 22.30 -26.00
C GLY A 30 4.24 22.16 -26.02
N LYS A 31 4.94 22.74 -25.04
CA LYS A 31 6.38 22.53 -24.88
C LYS A 31 6.70 21.05 -24.65
N LEU A 32 6.04 20.42 -23.68
CA LEU A 32 6.27 19.00 -23.36
C LEU A 32 5.87 18.07 -24.52
N VAL A 33 4.76 18.36 -25.21
CA VAL A 33 4.31 17.57 -26.36
C VAL A 33 5.33 17.67 -27.49
N SER A 34 5.84 18.87 -27.79
CA SER A 34 6.88 19.07 -28.81
C SER A 34 8.15 18.28 -28.48
N GLU A 35 8.59 18.28 -27.22
CA GLU A 35 9.75 17.52 -26.74
C GLU A 35 9.52 16.00 -26.75
N SER A 36 8.26 15.57 -26.63
CA SER A 36 7.91 14.15 -26.73
C SER A 36 8.15 13.56 -28.12
N GLY A 37 8.13 14.40 -29.17
CA GLY A 37 8.31 13.99 -30.56
C GLY A 37 7.16 13.13 -31.13
N MET A 38 5.99 13.10 -30.48
CA MET A 38 4.82 12.35 -30.96
C MET A 38 3.89 13.26 -31.78
N GLY A 39 3.80 13.00 -33.09
CA GLY A 39 2.94 13.77 -34.01
C GLY A 39 1.45 13.70 -33.70
N ASP A 40 0.98 12.54 -33.23
CA ASP A 40 -0.43 12.34 -32.87
C ASP A 40 -0.85 13.26 -31.71
N LEU A 41 0.00 13.37 -30.67
CA LEU A 41 -0.26 14.23 -29.52
C LEU A 41 -0.22 15.72 -29.87
N ASN A 42 0.65 16.14 -30.79
CA ASN A 42 0.63 17.51 -31.32
C ASN A 42 -0.70 17.79 -32.03
N SER A 43 -1.15 16.86 -32.87
CA SER A 43 -2.43 17.00 -33.59
C SER A 43 -3.63 17.04 -32.64
N GLU A 44 -3.60 16.28 -31.54
CA GLU A 44 -4.62 16.35 -30.49
C GLU A 44 -4.57 17.68 -29.74
N LEU A 45 -3.39 18.18 -29.40
CA LEU A 45 -3.23 19.47 -28.72
C LEU A 45 -3.76 20.63 -29.57
N GLU A 46 -3.43 20.69 -30.86
CA GLU A 46 -3.93 21.71 -31.80
C GLU A 46 -5.47 21.72 -31.84
N LYS A 47 -6.11 20.55 -31.79
CA LYS A 47 -7.58 20.44 -31.69
C LYS A 47 -8.11 21.03 -30.38
N LEU A 48 -7.43 20.80 -29.26
CA LEU A 48 -7.82 21.37 -27.96
C LEU A 48 -7.65 22.89 -27.94
N GLU A 49 -6.57 23.41 -28.51
CA GLU A 49 -6.33 24.85 -28.66
C GLU A 49 -7.44 25.49 -29.51
N SER A 50 -7.74 24.93 -30.68
CA SER A 50 -8.83 25.41 -31.54
C SER A 50 -10.18 25.34 -30.84
N THR A 51 -10.45 24.27 -30.08
CA THR A 51 -11.69 24.14 -29.29
C THR A 51 -11.78 25.27 -28.26
N TYR A 52 -10.70 25.54 -27.52
CA TYR A 52 -10.66 26.61 -26.53
C TYR A 52 -10.86 28.00 -27.15
N GLU A 53 -10.20 28.29 -28.27
CA GLU A 53 -10.37 29.55 -29.01
C GLU A 53 -11.81 29.76 -29.48
N ASN A 54 -12.43 28.72 -30.04
CA ASN A 54 -13.83 28.78 -30.45
C ASN A 54 -14.77 29.05 -29.26
N MET A 55 -14.52 28.43 -28.10
CA MET A 55 -15.28 28.70 -26.88
C MET A 55 -15.15 30.15 -26.41
N LEU A 56 -13.94 30.73 -26.49
CA LEU A 56 -13.71 32.14 -26.15
C LEU A 56 -14.45 33.05 -27.13
N LYS A 57 -14.36 32.78 -28.42
CA LYS A 57 -15.06 33.54 -29.47
C LYS A 57 -16.57 33.55 -29.26
N TYR A 58 -17.19 32.38 -29.08
CA TYR A 58 -18.64 32.28 -28.83
C TYR A 58 -19.07 32.94 -27.51
N THR A 59 -18.18 32.94 -26.51
CA THR A 59 -18.43 33.64 -25.24
C THR A 59 -18.41 35.16 -25.43
N LEU A 60 -17.47 35.69 -26.21
CA LEU A 60 -17.38 37.11 -26.55
C LEU A 60 -18.56 37.57 -27.44
N GLU A 61 -19.02 36.71 -28.35
CA GLU A 61 -20.19 36.96 -29.21
C GLU A 61 -21.53 36.88 -28.44
N GLY A 62 -21.52 36.51 -27.15
CA GLY A 62 -22.71 36.45 -26.30
C GLY A 62 -23.65 35.28 -26.59
N ILE A 63 -23.21 34.30 -27.37
CA ILE A 63 -24.02 33.13 -27.76
C ILE A 63 -24.22 32.23 -26.54
N LYS A 64 -25.46 32.06 -26.07
CA LYS A 64 -25.76 31.13 -24.97
C LYS A 64 -25.81 29.70 -25.48
N ASP A 65 -24.74 28.95 -25.24
CA ASP A 65 -24.67 27.51 -25.52
C ASP A 65 -24.93 26.71 -24.22
N PRO A 66 -26.02 25.93 -24.14
CA PRO A 66 -26.32 25.06 -23.00
C PRO A 66 -25.23 24.02 -22.70
N GLU A 67 -24.50 23.54 -23.72
CA GLU A 67 -23.49 22.48 -23.59
C GLU A 67 -22.09 23.02 -23.26
N ARG A 68 -21.93 24.35 -23.19
CA ARG A 68 -20.63 25.01 -22.96
C ARG A 68 -19.87 24.42 -21.78
N GLN A 69 -20.56 24.17 -20.65
CA GLN A 69 -19.91 23.64 -19.45
C GLN A 69 -19.44 22.19 -19.65
N ASN A 70 -20.19 21.37 -20.38
CA ASN A 70 -19.82 19.99 -20.69
C ASN A 70 -18.60 19.96 -21.63
N ILE A 71 -18.59 20.81 -22.66
CA ILE A 71 -17.45 20.97 -23.57
C ILE A 71 -16.22 21.44 -22.77
N TYR A 72 -16.39 22.43 -21.88
CA TYR A 72 -15.31 22.93 -21.04
C TYR A 72 -14.71 21.84 -20.15
N ASN A 73 -15.55 21.07 -19.46
CA ASN A 73 -15.07 19.97 -18.60
C ASN A 73 -14.34 18.90 -19.42
N ARG A 74 -14.85 18.56 -20.61
CA ARG A 74 -14.16 17.63 -21.54
C ARG A 74 -12.80 18.17 -21.96
N LEU A 75 -12.70 19.45 -22.29
CA LEU A 75 -11.43 20.10 -22.61
C LEU A 75 -10.42 19.95 -21.46
N LEU A 76 -10.81 20.24 -20.21
CA LEU A 76 -9.94 20.08 -19.05
C LEU A 76 -9.47 18.62 -18.86
N VAL A 77 -10.39 17.66 -19.02
CA VAL A 77 -10.06 16.23 -18.94
C VAL A 77 -9.08 15.84 -20.04
N SER A 78 -9.28 16.30 -21.28
CA SER A 78 -8.38 16.01 -22.39
C SER A 78 -6.98 16.60 -22.20
N ILE A 79 -6.86 17.83 -21.68
CA ILE A 79 -5.57 18.44 -21.32
C ILE A 79 -4.82 17.55 -20.32
N LEU A 80 -5.50 17.11 -19.26
CA LEU A 80 -4.90 16.24 -18.24
C LEU A 80 -4.50 14.87 -18.81
N GLN A 81 -5.31 14.30 -19.71
CA GLN A 81 -5.00 13.04 -20.37
C GLN A 81 -3.75 13.12 -21.25
N ILE A 82 -3.62 14.18 -22.06
CA ILE A 82 -2.41 14.41 -22.86
C ILE A 82 -1.22 14.63 -21.93
N ASN A 83 -1.37 15.42 -20.86
CA ASN A 83 -0.31 15.65 -19.87
C ASN A 83 0.21 14.34 -19.23
N ASP A 84 -0.69 13.46 -18.80
CA ASP A 84 -0.33 12.14 -18.24
C ASP A 84 0.39 11.26 -19.29
N GLN A 85 -0.09 11.23 -20.53
CA GLN A 85 0.54 10.48 -21.62
C GLN A 85 1.94 11.00 -21.95
N VAL A 86 2.10 12.32 -22.08
CA VAL A 86 3.39 12.96 -22.36
C VAL A 86 4.38 12.73 -21.24
N LYS A 87 3.96 12.87 -19.98
CA LYS A 87 4.79 12.53 -18.81
C LYS A 87 5.32 11.10 -18.92
N GLU A 88 4.44 10.14 -19.19
CA GLU A 88 4.83 8.73 -19.26
C GLU A 88 5.80 8.45 -20.42
N ILE A 89 5.61 9.09 -21.57
CA ILE A 89 6.51 8.98 -22.73
C ILE A 89 7.88 9.59 -22.43
N LEU A 90 7.91 10.81 -21.89
CA LEU A 90 9.15 11.51 -21.58
C LEU A 90 9.95 10.78 -20.50
N LEU A 91 9.29 10.31 -19.43
CA LEU A 91 9.95 9.50 -18.41
C LEU A 91 10.49 8.20 -18.99
N SER A 92 9.73 7.52 -19.87
CA SER A 92 10.21 6.31 -20.53
C SER A 92 11.43 6.55 -21.42
N LYS A 93 11.57 7.73 -22.04
CA LYS A 93 12.70 8.08 -22.90
C LYS A 93 13.92 8.59 -22.14
N ASN A 94 13.71 9.34 -21.05
CA ASN A 94 14.76 10.13 -20.41
C ASN A 94 15.25 9.58 -19.07
N SER A 95 14.50 8.68 -18.40
CA SER A 95 14.82 8.30 -17.02
C SER A 95 15.91 7.25 -16.88
N GLY A 96 16.02 6.31 -17.84
CA GLY A 96 16.88 5.13 -17.68
C GLY A 96 16.41 4.16 -16.58
N TRP A 97 15.18 4.29 -16.10
CA TRP A 97 14.64 3.48 -15.00
C TRP A 97 14.32 2.04 -15.42
N GLN A 98 14.57 1.11 -14.51
CA GLN A 98 14.32 -0.32 -14.69
C GLN A 98 12.82 -0.61 -14.93
N LEU A 99 11.94 0.15 -14.29
CA LEU A 99 10.49 0.12 -14.49
C LEU A 99 10.10 0.23 -15.97
N TYR A 100 10.66 1.20 -16.69
CA TYR A 100 10.31 1.44 -18.09
C TYR A 100 10.94 0.40 -19.02
N ALA A 101 12.14 -0.09 -18.71
CA ALA A 101 12.74 -1.22 -19.42
C ALA A 101 11.86 -2.47 -19.27
N TYR A 102 11.47 -2.81 -18.05
CA TYR A 102 10.63 -3.96 -17.76
C TYR A 102 9.24 -3.87 -18.41
N LYS A 103 8.63 -2.68 -18.37
CA LYS A 103 7.37 -2.38 -19.09
C LYS A 103 7.51 -2.58 -20.60
N SER A 104 8.63 -2.14 -21.20
CA SER A 104 8.90 -2.33 -22.63
C SER A 104 9.06 -3.80 -22.98
N ASP A 105 9.75 -4.56 -22.15
CA ASP A 105 9.92 -6.00 -22.33
C ASP A 105 8.59 -6.75 -22.28
N LEU A 106 7.70 -6.40 -21.34
CA LEU A 106 6.35 -6.96 -21.28
C LEU A 106 5.54 -6.63 -22.53
N LYS A 107 5.54 -5.37 -22.98
CA LYS A 107 4.87 -4.96 -24.23
C LYS A 107 5.43 -5.73 -25.43
N THR A 108 6.74 -5.97 -25.46
CA THR A 108 7.40 -6.71 -26.55
C THR A 108 7.03 -8.19 -26.51
N LYS A 109 7.04 -8.83 -25.33
CA LYS A 109 6.58 -10.22 -25.15
C LYS A 109 5.12 -10.40 -25.55
N GLN A 110 4.25 -9.46 -25.21
CA GLN A 110 2.85 -9.45 -25.64
C GLN A 110 2.72 -9.35 -27.16
N LYS A 111 3.47 -8.44 -27.81
CA LYS A 111 3.49 -8.30 -29.28
C LYS A 111 4.03 -9.54 -29.99
N LEU A 112 5.12 -10.14 -29.50
CA LEU A 112 5.75 -11.34 -30.05
C LEU A 112 4.87 -12.59 -29.87
N SER A 113 4.00 -12.62 -28.86
CA SER A 113 2.94 -13.62 -28.73
C SER A 113 1.89 -13.55 -29.85
N GLY A 114 1.95 -12.52 -30.70
CA GLY A 114 1.50 -12.62 -32.08
C GLY A 114 0.09 -12.16 -32.39
N LYS A 115 -0.39 -11.02 -31.87
CA LYS A 115 -1.47 -10.21 -32.50
C LYS A 115 -1.40 -8.72 -32.13
N THR A 116 -1.61 -7.88 -33.13
CA THR A 116 -1.72 -6.42 -33.08
C THR A 116 -3.01 -6.00 -32.37
N VAL A 117 -2.90 -5.41 -31.16
CA VAL A 117 -3.68 -4.33 -30.47
C VAL A 117 -5.20 -4.12 -30.75
N ALA A 118 -5.87 -4.88 -31.60
CA ALA A 118 -7.29 -4.74 -31.91
C ALA A 118 -7.90 -6.13 -32.07
N GLU A 119 -8.42 -6.67 -30.96
CA GLU A 119 -9.60 -7.56 -30.87
C GLU A 119 -9.59 -8.29 -29.50
N ASN A 120 -10.38 -7.76 -28.56
CA ASN A 120 -11.05 -8.42 -27.43
C ASN A 120 -10.42 -9.69 -26.83
N LEU A 121 -9.87 -9.59 -25.61
CA LEU A 121 -9.68 -10.67 -24.59
C LEU A 121 -9.01 -11.99 -24.99
N ASN A 122 -8.68 -12.19 -26.25
CA ASN A 122 -8.17 -13.42 -26.79
C ASN A 122 -6.65 -13.41 -26.96
N ASP A 123 -5.99 -12.26 -26.76
CA ASP A 123 -4.58 -12.04 -27.12
C ASP A 123 -3.64 -11.78 -25.94
N LEU A 124 -3.57 -12.74 -25.04
CA LEU A 124 -2.41 -12.88 -24.17
C LEU A 124 -1.92 -14.33 -24.23
N SER A 125 -0.61 -14.57 -24.32
CA SER A 125 -0.01 -15.90 -24.10
C SER A 125 -0.43 -16.50 -22.74
N PHE A 126 -0.70 -15.62 -21.77
CA PHE A 126 -1.30 -15.85 -20.47
C PHE A 126 -2.68 -16.53 -20.51
N ASN A 127 -3.41 -16.41 -21.62
CA ASN A 127 -4.78 -16.90 -21.74
C ASN A 127 -4.87 -18.43 -21.59
N LYS A 128 -3.82 -19.20 -21.95
CA LYS A 128 -3.86 -20.67 -21.80
C LYS A 128 -3.80 -21.12 -20.34
N GLU A 129 -2.84 -20.59 -19.57
CA GLU A 129 -2.68 -20.88 -18.14
C GLU A 129 -3.83 -20.28 -17.33
N LEU A 130 -4.21 -19.04 -17.64
CA LEU A 130 -5.37 -18.41 -17.06
C LEU A 130 -6.64 -19.24 -17.32
N LYS A 131 -6.92 -19.65 -18.57
CA LYS A 131 -8.06 -20.52 -18.91
C LYS A 131 -7.99 -21.87 -18.20
N LYS A 132 -6.80 -22.42 -17.94
CA LYS A 132 -6.63 -23.65 -17.14
C LYS A 132 -7.07 -23.39 -15.70
N VAL A 133 -6.59 -22.30 -15.10
CA VAL A 133 -6.91 -21.91 -13.72
C VAL A 133 -8.37 -21.53 -13.55
N ILE A 134 -9.02 -20.92 -14.53
CA ILE A 134 -10.42 -20.50 -14.41
C ILE A 134 -11.40 -21.66 -14.41
N LYS A 135 -11.05 -22.78 -15.05
CA LYS A 135 -11.96 -23.92 -15.16
C LYS A 135 -12.32 -24.46 -13.77
N GLU A 136 -13.58 -24.82 -13.61
CA GLU A 136 -14.15 -25.30 -12.33
C GLU A 136 -13.42 -26.52 -11.75
N ASN A 137 -12.75 -27.32 -12.59
CA ASN A 137 -11.99 -28.51 -12.16
C ASN A 137 -10.51 -28.23 -11.85
N PHE A 138 -10.07 -26.97 -11.81
CA PHE A 138 -8.68 -26.65 -11.46
C PHE A 138 -8.42 -27.00 -10.00
N THR A 139 -7.53 -27.97 -9.77
CA THR A 139 -7.08 -28.35 -8.43
C THR A 139 -5.57 -28.18 -8.37
N LEU A 140 -5.10 -27.35 -7.46
CA LEU A 140 -3.67 -27.22 -7.17
C LEU A 140 -3.19 -28.49 -6.46
N SER A 141 -2.04 -29.00 -6.90
CA SER A 141 -1.36 -30.08 -6.19
C SER A 141 -1.01 -29.66 -4.77
N SER A 142 -1.13 -30.59 -3.82
CA SER A 142 -0.67 -30.40 -2.44
C SER A 142 0.87 -30.42 -2.33
N ASP A 143 1.57 -30.87 -3.37
CA ASP A 143 3.03 -30.83 -3.43
C ASP A 143 3.52 -29.44 -3.89
N PRO A 144 4.17 -28.66 -3.01
CA PRO A 144 4.66 -27.32 -3.33
C PRO A 144 5.79 -27.33 -4.38
N THR A 145 6.39 -28.50 -4.67
CA THR A 145 7.42 -28.63 -5.71
C THR A 145 6.87 -28.98 -7.09
N SER A 146 5.57 -29.29 -7.17
CA SER A 146 4.90 -29.65 -8.41
C SER A 146 4.96 -28.55 -9.48
N GLN A 147 4.91 -28.97 -10.74
CA GLN A 147 4.95 -28.07 -11.88
C GLN A 147 3.71 -27.15 -11.91
N ASP A 148 2.53 -27.66 -11.54
CA ASP A 148 1.28 -26.88 -11.53
C ASP A 148 1.32 -25.71 -10.54
N VAL A 149 1.94 -25.88 -9.36
CA VAL A 149 2.09 -24.80 -8.37
C VAL A 149 3.04 -23.72 -8.91
N LYS A 150 4.16 -24.11 -9.51
CA LYS A 150 5.11 -23.15 -10.12
C LYS A 150 4.47 -22.38 -11.29
N GLU A 151 3.69 -23.07 -12.11
CA GLU A 151 2.90 -22.45 -13.19
C GLU A 151 1.90 -21.43 -12.61
N PHE A 152 1.20 -21.78 -11.53
CA PHE A 152 0.26 -20.88 -10.86
C PHE A 152 0.95 -19.65 -10.24
N GLU A 153 2.08 -19.82 -9.54
CA GLU A 153 2.85 -18.69 -9.00
C GLU A 153 3.36 -17.76 -10.11
N THR A 154 3.81 -18.34 -11.23
CA THR A 154 4.23 -17.59 -12.42
C THR A 154 3.05 -16.86 -13.04
N LEU A 155 1.87 -17.48 -13.07
CA LEU A 155 0.64 -16.86 -13.54
C LEU A 155 0.27 -15.64 -12.69
N VAL A 156 0.26 -15.77 -11.37
CA VAL A 156 -0.04 -14.68 -10.43
C VAL A 156 0.96 -13.53 -10.60
N ALA A 157 2.25 -13.84 -10.77
CA ALA A 157 3.28 -12.83 -11.06
C ALA A 157 3.00 -12.10 -12.38
N ASN A 158 2.73 -12.83 -13.45
CA ASN A 158 2.41 -12.23 -14.75
C ASN A 158 1.15 -11.35 -14.71
N ILE A 159 0.11 -11.76 -13.97
CA ILE A 159 -1.09 -10.94 -13.76
C ILE A 159 -0.73 -9.67 -13.01
N PHE A 160 0.03 -9.79 -11.90
CA PHE A 160 0.46 -8.64 -11.11
C PHE A 160 1.22 -7.64 -11.98
N ASP A 161 2.19 -8.09 -12.76
CA ASP A 161 3.01 -7.23 -13.62
C ASP A 161 2.17 -6.57 -14.72
N HIS A 162 1.22 -7.30 -15.31
CA HIS A 162 0.29 -6.74 -16.30
C HIS A 162 -0.64 -5.69 -15.69
N LEU A 163 -1.27 -5.96 -14.56
CA LEU A 163 -2.14 -5.01 -13.87
C LEU A 163 -1.37 -3.76 -13.42
N TRP A 164 -0.14 -3.94 -12.93
CA TRP A 164 0.73 -2.85 -12.51
C TRP A 164 1.18 -1.98 -13.69
N LEU A 165 1.71 -2.60 -14.75
CA LEU A 165 2.47 -1.90 -15.77
C LEU A 165 1.63 -1.41 -16.96
N THR A 166 0.35 -1.75 -17.00
CA THR A 166 -0.60 -1.23 -17.99
C THR A 166 -1.06 0.20 -17.64
N ASP A 167 -0.96 1.12 -18.61
CA ASP A 167 -1.21 2.55 -18.39
C ASP A 167 -2.70 2.86 -18.24
N LYS A 168 -3.48 2.57 -19.29
CA LYS A 168 -4.94 2.65 -19.31
C LYS A 168 -5.50 1.25 -19.51
N TYR A 169 -6.53 0.91 -18.75
CA TYR A 169 -7.20 -0.38 -18.89
C TYR A 169 -8.18 -0.35 -20.06
N SER A 170 -8.10 -1.38 -20.88
CA SER A 170 -9.05 -1.69 -21.94
C SER A 170 -10.27 -2.44 -21.39
N ASP A 171 -11.30 -2.61 -22.22
CA ASP A 171 -12.45 -3.47 -21.88
C ASP A 171 -12.00 -4.90 -21.52
N GLY A 172 -10.94 -5.40 -22.15
CA GLY A 172 -10.37 -6.69 -21.80
C GLY A 172 -9.72 -6.75 -20.41
N ASP A 173 -9.12 -5.66 -19.97
CA ASP A 173 -8.52 -5.55 -18.64
C ASP A 173 -9.61 -5.44 -17.56
N LEU A 174 -10.73 -4.77 -17.87
CA LEU A 174 -11.92 -4.72 -17.02
C LEU A 174 -12.55 -6.10 -16.83
N GLU A 175 -12.71 -6.85 -17.91
CA GLU A 175 -13.20 -8.23 -17.86
C GLU A 175 -12.25 -9.14 -17.08
N LEU A 176 -10.94 -9.01 -17.31
CA LEU A 176 -9.92 -9.71 -16.53
C LEU A 176 -10.05 -9.38 -15.03
N ALA A 177 -10.10 -8.11 -14.66
CA ALA A 177 -10.21 -7.71 -13.26
C ALA A 177 -11.49 -8.26 -12.61
N THR A 178 -12.61 -8.21 -13.32
CA THR A 178 -13.90 -8.78 -12.88
C THR A 178 -13.81 -10.28 -12.68
N MET A 179 -13.13 -10.97 -13.59
CA MET A 179 -12.91 -12.41 -13.52
C MET A 179 -12.01 -12.80 -12.34
N LEU A 180 -10.87 -12.14 -12.16
CA LEU A 180 -9.95 -12.40 -11.04
C LEU A 180 -10.65 -12.23 -9.69
N ARG A 181 -11.48 -11.19 -9.59
CA ARG A 181 -12.29 -10.89 -8.41
C ARG A 181 -13.29 -11.99 -8.08
N LYS A 182 -14.08 -12.43 -9.06
CA LYS A 182 -15.17 -13.41 -8.88
C LYS A 182 -14.70 -14.86 -8.79
N ASN A 183 -13.55 -15.17 -9.37
CA ASN A 183 -13.06 -16.54 -9.41
C ASN A 183 -12.63 -17.02 -8.00
N GLN A 184 -12.97 -18.27 -7.66
CA GLN A 184 -12.70 -18.87 -6.35
C GLN A 184 -11.33 -19.55 -6.27
N ASN A 185 -10.67 -19.79 -7.41
CA ASN A 185 -9.37 -20.44 -7.47
C ASN A 185 -8.24 -19.49 -7.07
N PHE A 186 -8.46 -18.17 -7.18
CA PHE A 186 -7.61 -17.16 -6.58
C PHE A 186 -8.01 -16.95 -5.13
N ARG A 187 -7.06 -17.15 -4.22
CA ARG A 187 -7.26 -16.98 -2.79
C ARG A 187 -7.19 -15.50 -2.41
N TRP A 188 -7.49 -15.21 -1.15
CA TRP A 188 -7.48 -13.84 -0.63
C TRP A 188 -6.11 -13.15 -0.79
N HIS A 189 -5.00 -13.88 -0.67
CA HIS A 189 -3.65 -13.35 -0.83
C HIS A 189 -3.34 -12.99 -2.30
N ASP A 190 -3.80 -13.79 -3.26
CA ASP A 190 -3.67 -13.49 -4.69
C ASP A 190 -4.47 -12.24 -5.06
N LYS A 191 -5.73 -12.15 -4.61
CA LYS A 191 -6.59 -10.99 -4.83
C LYS A 191 -6.00 -9.72 -4.21
N SER A 192 -5.42 -9.86 -3.01
CA SER A 192 -4.73 -8.76 -2.34
C SER A 192 -3.53 -8.27 -3.16
N LEU A 193 -2.77 -9.16 -3.81
CA LEU A 193 -1.69 -8.77 -4.73
C LEU A 193 -2.23 -7.99 -5.93
N PHE A 194 -3.33 -8.43 -6.53
CA PHE A 194 -3.95 -7.74 -7.67
C PHE A 194 -4.44 -6.33 -7.30
N VAL A 195 -5.07 -6.18 -6.12
CA VAL A 195 -5.44 -4.86 -5.58
C VAL A 195 -4.22 -3.96 -5.41
N SER A 196 -3.10 -4.51 -4.94
CA SER A 196 -1.86 -3.75 -4.79
C SER A 196 -1.28 -3.34 -6.13
N ALA A 197 -1.25 -4.24 -7.11
CA ALA A 197 -0.82 -3.95 -8.47
C ALA A 197 -1.62 -2.79 -9.07
N ILE A 198 -2.95 -2.82 -8.94
CA ILE A 198 -3.85 -1.76 -9.41
C ILE A 198 -3.57 -0.45 -8.66
N THR A 199 -3.34 -0.52 -7.35
CA THR A 199 -3.01 0.64 -6.51
C THR A 199 -1.71 1.31 -6.99
N ILE A 200 -0.61 0.57 -7.09
CA ILE A 200 0.67 1.12 -7.54
C ILE A 200 0.63 1.53 -9.02
N SER A 201 -0.23 0.90 -9.83
CA SER A 201 -0.50 1.32 -11.21
C SER A 201 -1.17 2.68 -11.26
N LEU A 202 -2.21 2.89 -10.45
CA LEU A 202 -2.89 4.18 -10.31
C LEU A 202 -1.96 5.26 -9.78
N LEU A 203 -1.11 4.93 -8.80
CA LEU A 203 -0.10 5.85 -8.29
C LEU A 203 0.93 6.25 -9.35
N ARG A 204 1.12 5.46 -10.42
CA ARG A 204 1.98 5.84 -11.55
C ARG A 204 1.21 6.62 -12.61
N TYR A 205 0.05 6.10 -13.04
CA TYR A 205 -0.71 6.59 -14.18
C TYR A 205 -2.22 6.57 -13.88
N PHE A 206 -2.89 7.69 -14.07
CA PHE A 206 -4.31 7.81 -13.79
C PHE A 206 -5.18 7.13 -14.82
N ASP A 207 -6.18 6.41 -14.32
CA ASP A 207 -7.15 5.72 -15.12
C ASP A 207 -8.44 5.54 -14.33
N LEU A 208 -9.57 5.91 -14.93
CA LEU A 208 -10.88 5.87 -14.28
C LEU A 208 -11.32 4.42 -13.99
N HIS A 209 -11.03 3.50 -14.89
CA HIS A 209 -11.42 2.10 -14.77
C HIS A 209 -10.75 1.43 -13.57
N LYS A 210 -9.47 1.73 -13.31
CA LYS A 210 -8.77 1.23 -12.11
C LYS A 210 -9.43 1.70 -10.80
N PHE A 211 -9.92 2.94 -10.73
CA PHE A 211 -10.67 3.41 -9.54
C PHE A 211 -11.92 2.57 -9.32
N ASN A 212 -12.70 2.34 -10.38
CA ASN A 212 -13.91 1.52 -10.31
C ASN A 212 -13.61 0.10 -9.83
N ILE A 213 -12.54 -0.51 -10.34
CA ILE A 213 -12.10 -1.83 -9.90
C ILE A 213 -11.72 -1.82 -8.41
N LEU A 214 -11.02 -0.80 -7.91
CA LEU A 214 -10.72 -0.69 -6.47
C LEU A 214 -11.98 -0.55 -5.62
N PHE A 215 -12.97 0.26 -6.05
CA PHE A 215 -14.26 0.32 -5.37
C PHE A 215 -14.98 -1.03 -5.37
N ASP A 216 -14.86 -1.80 -6.45
CA ASP A 216 -15.46 -3.13 -6.57
C ASP A 216 -14.79 -4.14 -5.63
N TYR A 217 -13.46 -4.14 -5.52
CA TYR A 217 -12.74 -4.97 -4.54
C TYR A 217 -13.03 -4.56 -3.09
N TYR A 218 -13.20 -3.27 -2.82
CA TYR A 218 -13.63 -2.81 -1.49
C TYR A 218 -15.03 -3.34 -1.11
N SER A 219 -15.87 -3.58 -2.12
CA SER A 219 -17.21 -4.13 -1.93
C SER A 219 -17.22 -5.66 -1.76
N ASP A 220 -16.05 -6.32 -1.78
CA ASP A 220 -15.95 -7.76 -1.51
C ASP A 220 -16.04 -8.09 -0.02
N ASN A 221 -16.48 -9.32 0.27
CA ASN A 221 -16.65 -9.81 1.64
C ASN A 221 -15.32 -10.21 2.33
N THR A 222 -14.22 -10.28 1.58
CA THR A 222 -12.90 -10.64 2.11
C THR A 222 -12.21 -9.41 2.69
N ARG A 223 -12.02 -9.38 4.01
CA ARG A 223 -11.53 -8.20 4.75
C ARG A 223 -10.13 -7.79 4.33
N GLU A 224 -9.24 -8.75 4.14
CA GLU A 224 -7.86 -8.54 3.73
C GLU A 224 -7.79 -7.80 2.38
N VAL A 225 -8.67 -8.19 1.46
CA VAL A 225 -8.77 -7.60 0.11
C VAL A 225 -9.44 -6.22 0.18
N SER A 226 -10.53 -6.10 0.94
CA SER A 226 -11.30 -4.85 1.01
C SER A 226 -10.54 -3.73 1.73
N GLN A 227 -9.92 -4.00 2.88
CA GLN A 227 -9.10 -3.00 3.59
C GLN A 227 -7.91 -2.54 2.74
N ARG A 228 -7.32 -3.46 1.96
CA ARG A 228 -6.24 -3.13 1.01
C ARG A 228 -6.72 -2.22 -0.11
N ALA A 229 -7.92 -2.49 -0.64
CA ALA A 229 -8.55 -1.66 -1.67
C ALA A 229 -8.90 -0.28 -1.12
N LEU A 230 -9.36 -0.18 0.14
CA LEU A 230 -9.64 1.09 0.80
C LEU A 230 -8.40 1.95 0.94
N ILE A 231 -7.28 1.39 1.40
CA ILE A 231 -5.99 2.11 1.45
C ILE A 231 -5.58 2.58 0.05
N GLY A 232 -5.72 1.71 -0.96
CA GLY A 232 -5.44 2.06 -2.34
C GLY A 232 -6.29 3.23 -2.83
N LEU A 233 -7.59 3.24 -2.52
CA LEU A 233 -8.49 4.35 -2.80
C LEU A 233 -8.05 5.63 -2.09
N VAL A 234 -7.79 5.59 -0.78
CA VAL A 234 -7.38 6.78 0.00
C VAL A 234 -6.15 7.46 -0.62
N PHE A 235 -5.09 6.71 -0.92
CA PHE A 235 -3.88 7.30 -1.50
C PHE A 235 -4.04 7.76 -2.94
N THR A 236 -4.77 7.00 -3.76
CA THR A 236 -4.94 7.37 -5.17
C THR A 236 -5.91 8.53 -5.34
N LEU A 237 -6.96 8.61 -4.53
CA LEU A 237 -7.85 9.77 -4.46
C LEU A 237 -7.08 11.00 -4.00
N PHE A 238 -6.28 10.88 -2.93
CA PHE A 238 -5.44 11.98 -2.47
C PHE A 238 -4.46 12.46 -3.54
N LYS A 239 -3.76 11.53 -4.22
CA LYS A 239 -2.81 11.86 -5.30
C LYS A 239 -3.47 12.69 -6.42
N TYR A 240 -4.73 12.40 -6.72
CA TYR A 240 -5.44 13.02 -7.83
C TYR A 240 -6.54 13.99 -7.40
N ASP A 241 -6.53 14.44 -6.14
CA ASP A 241 -7.62 15.20 -5.53
C ASP A 241 -8.02 16.43 -6.36
N GLN A 242 -7.02 17.14 -6.85
CA GLN A 242 -7.16 18.35 -7.68
C GLN A 242 -7.95 18.14 -8.98
N ARG A 243 -8.19 16.90 -9.41
CA ARG A 243 -8.95 16.60 -10.63
C ARG A 243 -10.14 15.68 -10.43
N ILE A 244 -10.37 15.12 -9.24
CA ILE A 244 -11.49 14.19 -8.99
C ILE A 244 -12.84 14.81 -9.40
N TYR A 245 -13.01 16.11 -9.16
CA TYR A 245 -14.25 16.83 -9.49
C TYR A 245 -14.62 16.78 -10.99
N LEU A 246 -13.66 16.50 -11.88
CA LEU A 246 -13.89 16.35 -13.31
C LEU A 246 -14.45 14.96 -13.69
N TYR A 247 -14.51 14.02 -12.75
CA TYR A 247 -14.95 12.65 -12.96
C TYR A 247 -16.18 12.34 -12.10
N PRO A 248 -17.41 12.63 -12.61
CA PRO A 248 -18.66 12.41 -11.86
C PRO A 248 -18.86 10.97 -11.40
N GLU A 249 -18.31 10.01 -12.13
CA GLU A 249 -18.38 8.58 -11.79
C GLU A 249 -17.68 8.27 -10.46
N ILE A 250 -16.48 8.82 -10.23
CA ILE A 250 -15.76 8.68 -8.95
C ILE A 250 -16.57 9.33 -7.82
N ILE A 251 -17.09 10.54 -8.06
CA ILE A 251 -17.92 11.25 -7.09
C ILE A 251 -19.17 10.45 -6.73
N SER A 252 -19.82 9.83 -7.71
CA SER A 252 -20.99 8.98 -7.49
C SER A 252 -20.64 7.78 -6.61
N ARG A 253 -19.53 7.09 -6.90
CA ARG A 253 -19.04 5.95 -6.11
C ARG A 253 -18.67 6.37 -4.68
N LEU A 254 -18.07 7.54 -4.49
CA LEU A 254 -17.78 8.09 -3.15
C LEU A 254 -19.06 8.37 -2.36
N LYS A 255 -20.11 8.90 -3.01
CA LYS A 255 -21.41 9.11 -2.35
C LYS A 255 -22.06 7.79 -1.93
N THR A 256 -22.03 6.77 -2.78
CA THR A 256 -22.48 5.42 -2.41
C THR A 256 -21.64 4.84 -1.27
N LEU A 257 -20.32 5.06 -1.30
CA LEU A 257 -19.42 4.60 -0.25
C LEU A 257 -19.72 5.27 1.11
N LYS A 258 -20.10 6.55 1.12
CA LYS A 258 -20.52 7.29 2.32
C LYS A 258 -21.70 6.63 3.05
N GLU A 259 -22.61 5.99 2.31
CA GLU A 259 -23.80 5.34 2.86
C GLU A 259 -23.47 4.03 3.60
N LYS A 260 -22.25 3.48 3.43
CA LYS A 260 -21.83 2.24 4.09
C LYS A 260 -21.59 2.48 5.59
N LYS A 261 -22.26 1.68 6.44
CA LYS A 261 -22.09 1.75 7.90
C LYS A 261 -20.62 1.54 8.29
N GLY A 262 -20.07 2.48 9.06
CA GLY A 262 -18.70 2.38 9.60
C GLY A 262 -17.61 3.00 8.74
N ILE A 263 -17.90 3.40 7.49
CA ILE A 263 -16.88 3.95 6.58
C ILE A 263 -16.15 5.16 7.15
N GLN A 264 -16.85 6.09 7.81
CA GLN A 264 -16.20 7.29 8.33
C GLN A 264 -15.16 6.96 9.40
N LYS A 265 -15.46 5.97 10.26
CA LYS A 265 -14.51 5.46 11.27
C LYS A 265 -13.36 4.68 10.64
N GLU A 266 -13.59 3.94 9.56
CA GLU A 266 -12.51 3.30 8.79
C GLU A 266 -11.57 4.36 8.19
N ILE A 267 -12.12 5.41 7.58
CA ILE A 267 -11.34 6.53 7.02
C ILE A 267 -10.57 7.28 8.10
N GLU A 268 -11.20 7.60 9.22
CA GLU A 268 -10.56 8.20 10.40
C GLU A 268 -9.34 7.37 10.83
N ALA A 269 -9.54 6.07 11.02
CA ALA A 269 -8.50 5.20 11.55
C ALA A 269 -7.34 5.01 10.54
N ILE A 270 -7.64 4.96 9.24
CA ILE A 270 -6.62 4.97 8.19
C ILE A 270 -5.83 6.29 8.21
N ILE A 271 -6.50 7.45 8.33
CA ILE A 271 -5.81 8.75 8.37
C ILE A 271 -4.90 8.84 9.59
N ILE A 272 -5.37 8.45 10.77
CA ILE A 272 -4.55 8.40 11.99
C ILE A 272 -3.33 7.49 11.77
N GLN A 273 -3.52 6.32 11.16
CA GLN A 273 -2.40 5.40 10.87
C GLN A 273 -1.43 5.96 9.82
N VAL A 274 -1.92 6.71 8.83
CA VAL A 274 -1.08 7.41 7.84
C VAL A 274 -0.26 8.50 8.52
N ILE A 275 -0.86 9.31 9.41
CA ILE A 275 -0.13 10.32 10.20
C ILE A 275 0.94 9.63 11.04
N ARG A 276 0.61 8.51 11.69
CA ARG A 276 1.57 7.70 12.46
C ARG A 276 2.75 7.21 11.63
N SER A 277 2.54 6.87 10.36
CA SER A 277 3.63 6.45 9.47
C SER A 277 4.66 7.56 9.17
N LYS A 278 4.29 8.85 9.32
CA LYS A 278 5.26 9.96 9.27
C LYS A 278 6.19 9.96 10.48
N GLU A 279 5.65 9.60 11.65
CA GLU A 279 6.44 9.52 12.87
C GLU A 279 7.42 8.35 12.86
N THR A 280 7.31 7.38 11.93
CA THR A 280 8.18 6.20 11.88
C THR A 280 9.67 6.54 11.91
N GLU A 281 10.12 7.60 11.24
CA GLU A 281 11.53 8.01 11.27
C GLU A 281 11.95 8.62 12.61
N LYS A 282 11.07 9.39 13.25
CA LYS A 282 11.28 9.99 14.58
C LYS A 282 11.29 8.90 15.66
N ILE A 283 10.33 7.98 15.60
CA ILE A 283 10.22 6.80 16.46
C ILE A 283 11.43 5.89 16.27
N SER A 284 11.84 5.61 15.03
CA SER A 284 13.03 4.80 14.74
C SER A 284 14.31 5.40 15.32
N ARG A 285 14.47 6.73 15.26
CA ARG A 285 15.60 7.43 15.89
C ARG A 285 15.55 7.31 17.41
N LYS A 286 14.41 7.60 18.03
CA LYS A 286 14.23 7.46 19.48
C LYS A 286 14.51 6.03 19.97
N LEU A 287 14.04 5.03 19.23
CA LEU A 287 14.29 3.62 19.54
C LEU A 287 15.78 3.29 19.49
N ARG A 288 16.46 3.69 18.41
CA ARG A 288 17.88 3.41 18.19
C ARG A 288 18.79 4.12 19.19
N ASP A 289 18.49 5.38 19.48
CA ASP A 289 19.40 6.28 20.17
C ASP A 289 19.13 6.31 21.69
N GLU A 290 17.91 5.97 22.14
CA GLU A 290 17.52 5.99 23.56
C GLU A 290 17.03 4.63 24.08
N ILE A 291 15.95 4.09 23.52
CA ILE A 291 15.22 2.95 24.14
C ILE A 291 16.03 1.66 24.06
N ILE A 292 16.53 1.28 22.88
CA ILE A 292 17.29 0.03 22.68
C ILE A 292 18.60 0.02 23.48
N PRO A 293 19.43 1.09 23.50
CA PRO A 293 20.64 1.12 24.31
C PRO A 293 20.37 0.96 25.81
N GLU A 294 19.33 1.59 26.36
CA GLU A 294 18.96 1.42 27.77
C GLU A 294 18.45 0.01 28.05
N MET A 295 17.64 -0.57 27.15
CA MET A 295 17.20 -1.97 27.25
C MET A 295 18.39 -2.95 27.17
N ALA A 296 19.39 -2.71 26.33
CA ALA A 296 20.56 -3.57 26.21
C ALA A 296 21.43 -3.58 27.49
N LYS A 297 21.48 -2.47 28.24
CA LYS A 297 22.12 -2.43 29.57
C LYS A 297 21.41 -3.31 30.60
N LEU A 298 20.15 -3.71 30.35
CA LEU A 298 19.37 -4.61 31.20
C LEU A 298 19.71 -6.09 30.97
N GLN A 299 20.11 -6.48 29.75
CA GLN A 299 20.33 -7.88 29.40
C GLN A 299 21.25 -8.63 30.40
N PRO A 300 22.42 -8.11 30.80
CA PRO A 300 23.25 -8.81 31.79
C PRO A 300 22.65 -8.81 33.20
N LYS A 301 21.88 -7.78 33.59
CA LYS A 301 21.22 -7.72 34.92
C LYS A 301 20.03 -8.69 35.02
N LEU A 302 19.32 -8.89 33.92
CA LEU A 302 18.27 -9.89 33.78
C LEU A 302 18.88 -11.29 33.74
N GLU A 303 19.93 -11.52 32.95
CA GLU A 303 20.64 -12.81 32.89
C GLU A 303 21.24 -13.22 34.25
N ASP A 304 21.86 -12.29 34.98
CA ASP A 304 22.45 -12.55 36.31
C ASP A 304 21.38 -12.80 37.41
N LYS A 305 20.21 -12.16 37.34
CA LYS A 305 19.13 -12.33 38.33
C LYS A 305 18.15 -13.45 37.98
N LEU A 306 18.00 -13.81 36.70
CA LEU A 306 17.08 -14.86 36.24
C LEU A 306 17.74 -16.23 36.11
N ASP A 307 19.06 -16.34 36.28
CA ASP A 307 19.85 -17.59 36.25
C ASP A 307 19.26 -18.64 35.30
N LEU A 308 19.06 -18.25 34.03
CA LEU A 308 18.37 -19.03 32.99
C LEU A 308 19.06 -20.37 32.67
N LYS A 309 20.26 -20.62 33.23
CA LYS A 309 20.96 -21.90 33.16
C LYS A 309 20.49 -22.92 34.21
N ASN A 310 19.84 -22.49 35.29
CA ASN A 310 19.42 -23.35 36.41
C ASN A 310 17.90 -23.55 36.52
N LEU A 311 17.10 -22.89 35.68
CA LEU A 311 15.63 -22.99 35.68
C LEU A 311 15.11 -23.94 34.60
N VAL A 312 15.36 -25.24 34.77
CA VAL A 312 14.36 -26.26 34.40
C VAL A 312 14.11 -27.20 35.60
N PRO A 313 13.35 -26.74 36.61
CA PRO A 313 12.49 -27.63 37.39
C PRO A 313 11.08 -27.62 36.77
N GLU A 314 10.51 -28.80 36.55
CA GLU A 314 9.16 -29.02 35.97
C GLU A 314 7.99 -28.44 36.80
N ASP A 315 8.26 -27.79 37.94
CA ASP A 315 7.24 -27.43 38.95
C ASP A 315 6.88 -25.93 39.05
N LEU A 316 7.28 -25.09 38.09
CA LEU A 316 7.01 -23.63 38.13
C LEU A 316 6.03 -23.13 37.05
N MET A 317 5.10 -23.96 36.58
CA MET A 317 4.07 -23.52 35.63
C MET A 317 2.87 -22.80 36.27
N ASP A 318 2.79 -22.69 37.61
CA ASP A 318 1.60 -22.16 38.31
C ASP A 318 1.78 -20.81 39.04
N GLU A 319 2.98 -20.23 39.12
CA GLU A 319 3.15 -18.91 39.75
C GLU A 319 3.06 -17.77 38.72
N LYS A 320 1.82 -17.32 38.50
CA LYS A 320 1.46 -16.08 37.78
C LYS A 320 1.96 -14.82 38.51
N ASN A 321 3.25 -14.52 38.44
CA ASN A 321 3.81 -13.16 38.38
C ASN A 321 5.34 -13.28 38.30
N PRO A 322 5.99 -13.08 37.14
CA PRO A 322 7.37 -13.50 37.02
C PRO A 322 8.33 -12.41 37.58
N ALA A 323 9.45 -12.86 38.16
CA ALA A 323 10.41 -12.08 38.94
C ALA A 323 11.05 -10.86 38.23
N TRP A 324 10.71 -10.59 36.96
CA TRP A 324 11.10 -9.38 36.25
C TRP A 324 10.45 -8.13 36.84
N LYS A 325 9.22 -8.20 37.34
CA LYS A 325 8.47 -7.03 37.84
C LYS A 325 9.23 -6.29 38.95
N THR A 326 9.83 -7.03 39.87
CA THR A 326 10.69 -6.51 40.94
C THR A 326 12.02 -5.94 40.43
N VAL A 327 12.57 -6.47 39.33
CA VAL A 327 13.78 -5.92 38.68
C VAL A 327 13.47 -4.62 37.96
N PHE A 328 12.27 -4.49 37.40
CA PHE A 328 11.80 -3.27 36.75
C PHE A 328 11.43 -2.16 37.75
N GLU A 329 10.87 -2.51 38.92
CA GLU A 329 10.57 -1.57 40.00
C GLU A 329 11.82 -0.94 40.65
N GLU A 330 13.00 -1.57 40.56
CA GLU A 330 14.25 -1.02 41.12
C GLU A 330 14.83 0.17 40.31
N SER A 331 14.26 0.49 39.15
CA SER A 331 14.73 1.55 38.27
C SER A 331 13.58 2.25 37.55
N ASP A 332 13.03 3.30 38.17
CA ASP A 332 11.89 4.09 37.67
C ASP A 332 12.04 4.54 36.21
N ASP A 333 13.25 4.95 35.79
CA ASP A 333 13.50 5.41 34.42
C ASP A 333 13.47 4.27 33.38
N LEU A 334 13.78 3.03 33.80
CA LEU A 334 13.85 1.86 32.92
C LEU A 334 12.48 1.22 32.69
N PHE A 335 11.65 1.13 33.74
CA PHE A 335 10.26 0.71 33.60
C PHE A 335 9.50 1.63 32.63
N GLY A 336 9.72 2.94 32.75
CA GLY A 336 9.14 3.93 31.85
C GLY A 336 9.51 3.71 30.37
N LYS A 337 10.75 3.28 30.06
CA LYS A 337 11.18 3.04 28.66
C LYS A 337 10.60 1.75 28.06
N VAL A 338 10.46 0.70 28.85
CA VAL A 338 9.80 -0.55 28.40
C VAL A 338 8.31 -0.33 28.23
N GLU A 339 7.65 0.35 29.17
CA GLU A 339 6.25 0.75 29.04
C GLU A 339 6.04 1.63 27.81
N GLU A 340 6.93 2.60 27.56
CA GLU A 340 6.91 3.43 26.35
C GLU A 340 7.04 2.60 25.07
N PHE A 341 7.96 1.63 25.02
CA PHE A 341 8.12 0.72 23.88
C PHE A 341 6.85 -0.08 23.60
N THR A 342 6.30 -0.74 24.63
CA THR A 342 5.07 -1.54 24.53
C THR A 342 3.88 -0.67 24.14
N LYS A 343 3.77 0.56 24.68
CA LYS A 343 2.73 1.51 24.30
C LYS A 343 2.80 1.89 22.83
N LEU A 344 3.99 2.21 22.31
CA LEU A 344 4.18 2.51 20.88
C LEU A 344 3.77 1.32 20.00
N GLN A 345 4.15 0.10 20.39
CA GLN A 345 3.76 -1.12 19.70
C GLN A 345 2.24 -1.35 19.72
N MET A 346 1.60 -1.22 20.89
CA MET A 346 0.14 -1.35 21.06
C MET A 346 -0.65 -0.27 20.30
N GLU A 347 -0.12 0.95 20.24
CA GLU A 347 -0.74 2.02 19.46
C GLU A 347 -0.78 1.64 17.96
N GLY A 348 0.17 0.83 17.49
CA GLY A 348 0.37 0.45 16.09
C GLY A 348 1.49 1.25 15.42
N ALA A 349 2.41 1.81 16.20
CA ALA A 349 3.60 2.45 15.68
C ALA A 349 4.57 1.43 15.10
N ASP A 350 5.33 1.89 14.11
CA ASP A 350 6.26 1.04 13.41
C ASP A 350 7.63 1.02 14.10
N VAL A 351 7.74 0.18 15.13
CA VAL A 351 8.95 0.04 15.95
C VAL A 351 10.01 -0.86 15.30
N PHE A 352 9.59 -1.72 14.36
CA PHE A 352 10.43 -2.76 13.77
C PHE A 352 11.08 -2.38 12.43
N MET A 353 10.73 -1.22 11.84
CA MET A 353 11.28 -0.74 10.58
C MET A 353 12.81 -0.83 10.49
N THR A 354 13.53 -0.32 11.51
CA THR A 354 15.00 -0.33 11.51
C THR A 354 15.57 -1.74 11.65
N ALA A 355 14.94 -2.61 12.46
CA ALA A 355 15.43 -3.97 12.71
C ALA A 355 15.36 -4.84 11.44
N PHE A 356 14.29 -4.70 10.66
CA PHE A 356 14.08 -5.50 9.45
C PHE A 356 14.55 -4.83 8.16
N ALA A 357 14.92 -3.54 8.18
CA ALA A 357 15.42 -2.84 7.00
C ALA A 357 16.60 -3.55 6.33
N ASN A 358 17.57 -4.02 7.12
CA ASN A 358 18.73 -4.76 6.62
C ASN A 358 18.39 -6.15 6.09
N LEU A 359 17.25 -6.71 6.51
CA LEU A 359 16.72 -8.01 6.10
C LEU A 359 15.86 -7.91 4.83
N LYS A 360 15.85 -6.77 4.13
CA LYS A 360 15.25 -6.61 2.79
C LYS A 360 16.21 -6.92 1.64
N ASN A 361 17.45 -7.31 1.94
CA ASN A 361 18.46 -7.67 0.94
C ASN A 361 18.37 -9.13 0.43
N PHE A 362 17.39 -9.92 0.91
CA PHE A 362 17.20 -11.28 0.44
C PHE A 362 16.68 -11.34 -1.01
N ASP A 363 17.06 -12.39 -1.77
CA ASP A 363 16.64 -12.60 -3.16
C ASP A 363 15.11 -12.61 -3.34
N PHE A 364 14.38 -12.99 -2.28
CA PHE A 364 12.93 -12.88 -2.22
C PHE A 364 12.43 -11.48 -2.59
N PHE A 365 13.09 -10.42 -2.11
CA PHE A 365 12.71 -9.03 -2.36
C PHE A 365 13.28 -8.46 -3.67
N GLN A 366 13.97 -9.25 -4.50
CA GLN A 366 14.30 -8.81 -5.86
C GLN A 366 13.06 -8.77 -6.76
N LYS A 367 12.01 -9.54 -6.44
CA LYS A 367 10.73 -9.50 -7.16
C LYS A 367 9.81 -8.45 -6.52
N THR A 368 9.33 -7.50 -7.32
CA THR A 368 8.42 -6.43 -6.85
C THR A 368 7.19 -6.96 -6.14
N ILE A 369 6.57 -8.01 -6.68
CA ILE A 369 5.36 -8.63 -6.13
C ILE A 369 5.51 -9.05 -4.65
N ASN A 370 6.70 -9.47 -4.25
CA ASN A 370 6.99 -9.99 -2.92
C ASN A 370 7.04 -8.91 -1.83
N TRP A 371 7.22 -7.64 -2.20
CA TRP A 371 7.12 -6.51 -1.27
C TRP A 371 5.70 -6.28 -0.77
N LEU A 372 4.72 -6.69 -1.59
CA LEU A 372 3.30 -6.49 -1.34
C LEU A 372 2.61 -7.84 -1.12
N LEU A 373 3.34 -8.92 -0.89
CA LEU A 373 2.76 -10.23 -0.61
C LEU A 373 2.22 -10.26 0.83
N PRO A 374 0.91 -10.47 1.05
CA PRO A 374 0.40 -10.71 2.38
C PRO A 374 1.01 -11.98 2.95
N PHE A 375 1.24 -12.04 4.25
CA PHE A 375 1.75 -13.24 4.90
C PHE A 375 0.61 -14.26 5.03
N TYR A 376 0.79 -15.47 4.50
CA TYR A 376 -0.17 -16.56 4.64
C TYR A 376 0.56 -17.88 4.97
N PRO A 377 0.03 -18.71 5.88
CA PRO A 377 0.70 -19.90 6.38
C PRO A 377 1.10 -20.91 5.31
N GLU A 378 0.28 -21.07 4.27
CA GLU A 378 0.50 -22.06 3.20
C GLU A 378 1.55 -21.61 2.17
N ASN A 379 2.25 -20.50 2.41
CA ASN A 379 3.28 -20.05 1.50
C ASN A 379 4.47 -21.01 1.53
N LYS A 380 4.80 -21.59 0.37
CA LYS A 380 5.91 -22.53 0.19
C LYS A 380 7.24 -22.06 0.80
N MET A 381 7.51 -20.76 0.75
CA MET A 381 8.75 -20.21 1.30
C MET A 381 8.86 -20.45 2.82
N ILE A 382 7.72 -20.49 3.54
CA ILE A 382 7.65 -20.75 4.98
C ILE A 382 8.02 -22.22 5.24
N ASP A 383 7.42 -23.15 4.49
CA ASP A 383 7.70 -24.59 4.59
C ASP A 383 9.20 -24.86 4.40
N GLU A 384 9.80 -24.28 3.35
CA GLU A 384 11.23 -24.39 3.07
C GLU A 384 12.12 -23.85 4.21
N SER A 385 11.64 -22.88 4.97
CA SER A 385 12.40 -22.24 6.06
C SER A 385 12.43 -23.08 7.34
N LEU A 386 11.48 -24.00 7.49
CA LEU A 386 11.29 -24.84 8.68
C LEU A 386 11.55 -26.33 8.44
N MET A 387 12.04 -26.74 7.25
CA MET A 387 12.24 -28.15 6.89
C MET A 387 13.25 -28.90 7.78
N SER A 388 14.17 -28.22 8.46
CA SER A 388 15.27 -28.84 9.23
C SER A 388 14.90 -29.36 10.62
N GLU A 389 13.74 -29.00 11.17
CA GLU A 389 13.40 -29.34 12.57
C GLU A 389 12.71 -30.72 12.66
N LYS A 390 13.21 -31.58 13.57
CA LYS A 390 12.57 -32.85 13.98
C LYS A 390 11.87 -32.70 15.35
N ASP A 391 10.64 -33.22 15.40
CA ASP A 391 9.89 -33.84 16.50
C ASP A 391 9.63 -33.13 17.85
N SER A 392 10.11 -31.92 18.13
CA SER A 392 9.80 -31.21 19.41
C SER A 392 9.16 -29.83 19.26
N PHE A 393 9.01 -29.33 18.03
CA PHE A 393 8.51 -27.99 17.75
C PHE A 393 7.26 -28.05 16.87
N ASP A 394 6.15 -27.48 17.36
CA ASP A 394 4.94 -27.34 16.56
C ASP A 394 5.10 -26.18 15.56
N LYS A 395 5.61 -26.53 14.38
CA LYS A 395 5.77 -25.63 13.24
C LYS A 395 4.46 -24.93 12.87
N ARG A 396 3.33 -25.62 12.98
CA ARG A 396 2.03 -25.08 12.57
C ARG A 396 1.57 -24.04 13.57
N ALA A 397 1.63 -24.34 14.86
CA ALA A 397 1.29 -23.39 15.91
C ALA A 397 2.14 -22.11 15.82
N PHE A 398 3.45 -22.24 15.55
CA PHE A 398 4.32 -21.08 15.36
C PHE A 398 3.93 -20.22 14.15
N VAL A 399 3.73 -20.84 12.98
CA VAL A 399 3.37 -20.11 11.76
C VAL A 399 1.99 -19.46 11.88
N ASP A 400 1.05 -20.14 12.52
CA ASP A 400 -0.28 -19.61 12.81
C ASP A 400 -0.22 -18.44 13.80
N GLY A 401 0.58 -18.56 14.84
CA GLY A 401 0.89 -17.46 15.75
C GLY A 401 1.46 -16.25 15.01
N LEU A 402 2.51 -16.47 14.20
CA LEU A 402 3.12 -15.42 13.39
C LEU A 402 2.11 -14.80 12.40
N TYR A 403 1.20 -15.58 11.84
CA TYR A 403 0.12 -15.08 11.00
C TYR A 403 -0.79 -14.11 11.77
N HIS A 404 -1.19 -14.46 12.99
CA HIS A 404 -2.06 -13.65 13.84
C HIS A 404 -1.37 -12.45 14.51
N THR A 405 -0.04 -12.39 14.55
CA THR A 405 0.66 -11.20 15.08
C THR A 405 0.30 -9.93 14.31
N GLY A 406 -0.16 -8.90 15.02
CA GLY A 406 -0.53 -7.61 14.45
C GLY A 406 0.60 -6.56 14.43
N PHE A 407 1.70 -6.80 15.14
CA PHE A 407 2.79 -5.83 15.35
C PHE A 407 3.91 -5.89 14.29
N LEU A 408 3.99 -6.98 13.51
CA LEU A 408 4.85 -7.09 12.33
C LEU A 408 4.03 -6.94 11.05
N CYS A 409 4.56 -6.18 10.07
CA CYS A 409 4.00 -6.16 8.73
C CYS A 409 4.32 -7.45 7.95
N ASN A 410 3.61 -7.70 6.85
CA ASN A 410 3.75 -8.95 6.10
C ASN A 410 5.16 -9.16 5.56
N SER A 411 5.77 -8.10 5.01
CA SER A 411 7.13 -8.17 4.49
C SER A 411 8.15 -8.45 5.60
N ASP A 412 7.93 -7.96 6.83
CA ASP A 412 8.82 -8.23 7.97
C ASP A 412 8.66 -9.69 8.45
N LYS A 413 7.45 -10.26 8.42
CA LYS A 413 7.23 -11.69 8.69
C LYS A 413 7.99 -12.57 7.70
N TYR A 414 8.00 -12.23 6.40
CA TYR A 414 8.82 -12.93 5.41
C TYR A 414 10.33 -12.76 5.68
N SER A 415 10.79 -11.55 5.99
CA SER A 415 12.19 -11.30 6.37
C SER A 415 12.60 -12.12 7.60
N PHE A 416 11.72 -12.22 8.60
CA PHE A 416 11.94 -13.04 9.79
C PHE A 416 12.12 -14.52 9.41
N MET A 417 11.19 -15.09 8.63
CA MET A 417 11.27 -16.48 8.19
C MET A 417 12.52 -16.77 7.34
N LEU A 418 12.92 -15.85 6.45
CA LEU A 418 14.17 -15.97 5.67
C LEU A 418 15.41 -15.95 6.57
N ASN A 419 15.41 -15.12 7.61
CA ASN A 419 16.51 -15.03 8.54
C ASN A 419 16.63 -16.31 9.37
N VAL A 420 15.50 -16.81 9.89
CA VAL A 420 15.38 -18.09 10.60
C VAL A 420 15.92 -19.26 9.77
N LYS A 421 15.67 -19.27 8.45
CA LYS A 421 16.21 -20.29 7.53
C LYS A 421 17.75 -20.32 7.50
N ARG A 422 18.41 -19.18 7.73
CA ARG A 422 19.88 -19.03 7.67
C ARG A 422 20.58 -19.24 9.02
N MET A 423 19.84 -19.33 10.13
CA MET A 423 20.42 -19.46 11.47
C MET A 423 20.87 -20.89 11.80
N PRO A 424 21.98 -21.07 12.55
CA PRO A 424 22.34 -22.34 13.17
C PRO A 424 21.27 -22.84 14.15
N GLY A 425 21.12 -24.16 14.29
CA GLY A 425 20.00 -24.79 15.02
C GLY A 425 19.75 -24.28 16.46
N MET A 426 20.80 -24.07 17.25
CA MET A 426 20.65 -23.56 18.63
C MET A 426 20.14 -22.11 18.66
N GLN A 427 20.70 -21.23 17.83
CA GLN A 427 20.26 -19.83 17.72
C GLN A 427 18.84 -19.73 17.17
N LYS A 428 18.52 -20.59 16.20
CA LYS A 428 17.19 -20.70 15.60
C LYS A 428 16.13 -21.06 16.65
N LYS A 429 16.36 -22.11 17.43
CA LYS A 429 15.43 -22.53 18.50
C LYS A 429 15.23 -21.43 19.53
N MET A 430 16.32 -20.84 20.02
CA MET A 430 16.27 -19.74 20.99
C MET A 430 15.47 -18.54 20.45
N MET A 431 15.70 -18.13 19.20
CA MET A 431 14.97 -17.01 18.61
C MET A 431 13.47 -17.30 18.44
N ILE A 432 13.12 -18.52 18.06
CA ILE A 432 11.73 -18.96 17.92
C ILE A 432 11.02 -18.98 19.28
N GLU A 433 11.67 -19.53 20.31
CA GLU A 433 11.13 -19.59 21.68
C GLU A 433 10.93 -18.19 22.27
N LEU A 434 11.92 -17.30 22.12
CA LEU A 434 11.80 -15.90 22.54
C LEU A 434 10.63 -15.19 21.84
N PHE A 435 10.49 -15.40 20.53
CA PHE A 435 9.41 -14.79 19.76
C PHE A 435 8.04 -15.31 20.18
N ASN A 436 7.91 -16.62 20.44
CA ASN A 436 6.68 -17.21 20.95
C ASN A 436 6.30 -16.64 22.33
N ALA A 437 7.26 -16.52 23.24
CA ALA A 437 7.01 -15.95 24.57
C ALA A 437 6.55 -14.48 24.49
N GLU A 438 7.16 -13.68 23.60
CA GLU A 438 6.72 -12.30 23.35
C GLU A 438 5.29 -12.26 22.79
N MET A 439 4.98 -13.14 21.85
CA MET A 439 3.67 -13.24 21.23
C MET A 439 2.57 -13.65 22.23
N GLU A 440 2.84 -14.63 23.10
CA GLU A 440 1.91 -15.05 24.16
C GLU A 440 1.64 -13.89 25.13
N GLY A 441 2.68 -13.21 25.62
CA GLY A 441 2.52 -12.06 26.51
C GLY A 441 1.73 -10.90 25.87
N MET A 442 1.90 -10.68 24.57
CA MET A 442 1.11 -9.67 23.84
C MET A 442 -0.34 -10.06 23.65
N ASN A 443 -0.62 -11.35 23.40
CA ASN A 443 -1.99 -11.84 23.25
C ASN A 443 -2.75 -11.70 24.57
N GLU A 444 -2.15 -12.06 25.71
CA GLU A 444 -2.74 -11.90 27.04
C GLU A 444 -3.11 -10.44 27.36
N LEU A 445 -2.25 -9.48 26.96
CA LEU A 445 -2.52 -8.04 27.13
C LEU A 445 -3.69 -7.54 26.25
N SER A 446 -4.03 -8.26 25.18
CA SER A 446 -5.02 -7.85 24.19
C SER A 446 -6.42 -8.45 24.41
N GLU A 447 -6.51 -9.53 25.20
CA GLU A 447 -7.75 -10.29 25.48
C GLU A 447 -8.72 -9.59 26.45
N SER A 448 -8.35 -8.50 27.12
CA SER A 448 -9.17 -7.84 28.14
C SER A 448 -10.40 -7.05 27.61
N ASP A 449 -10.68 -7.06 26.30
CA ASP A 449 -11.72 -6.23 25.66
C ASP A 449 -12.54 -7.06 24.63
N GLU A 450 -13.45 -7.91 25.12
CA GLU A 450 -14.22 -8.86 24.30
C GLU A 450 -15.29 -8.25 23.37
N LEU A 451 -15.56 -6.94 23.41
CA LEU A 451 -16.65 -6.30 22.64
C LEU A 451 -16.21 -5.58 21.33
N ILE A 452 -14.93 -5.66 20.91
CA ILE A 452 -14.38 -4.92 19.75
C ILE A 452 -13.50 -5.81 18.84
N ASP A 453 -13.94 -7.03 18.50
CA ASP A 453 -13.09 -7.96 17.74
C ASP A 453 -12.94 -7.57 16.24
N GLN A 454 -14.00 -7.09 15.57
CA GLN A 454 -13.93 -6.81 14.13
C GLN A 454 -13.05 -5.61 13.77
N PHE A 455 -13.24 -4.47 14.44
CA PHE A 455 -12.50 -3.24 14.15
C PHE A 455 -11.00 -3.38 14.49
N LYS A 456 -10.66 -4.15 15.53
CA LYS A 456 -9.26 -4.48 15.86
C LYS A 456 -8.60 -5.30 14.75
N ARG A 457 -9.30 -6.29 14.18
CA ARG A 457 -8.78 -7.08 13.04
C ARG A 457 -8.59 -6.22 11.79
N ASP A 458 -9.58 -5.40 11.45
CA ASP A 458 -9.46 -4.48 10.30
C ASP A 458 -8.28 -3.51 10.50
N LYS A 459 -8.09 -3.02 11.74
CA LYS A 459 -6.93 -2.22 12.13
C LYS A 459 -5.60 -2.91 11.93
N ALA A 460 -5.47 -4.18 12.32
CA ALA A 460 -4.25 -4.94 12.08
C ALA A 460 -3.95 -5.05 10.58
N ILE A 461 -4.95 -5.42 9.77
CA ILE A 461 -4.82 -5.61 8.32
C ILE A 461 -4.35 -4.33 7.63
N TYR A 462 -5.04 -3.20 7.85
CA TYR A 462 -4.68 -1.95 7.17
C TYR A 462 -3.36 -1.39 7.70
N THR A 463 -3.04 -1.60 8.98
CA THR A 463 -1.77 -1.17 9.58
C THR A 463 -0.59 -1.91 8.95
N GLN A 464 -0.70 -3.24 8.83
CA GLN A 464 0.32 -4.06 8.19
C GLN A 464 0.51 -3.68 6.73
N TYR A 465 -0.58 -3.44 5.99
CA TYR A 465 -0.46 -3.03 4.60
C TYR A 465 0.14 -1.63 4.43
N LEU A 466 -0.22 -0.66 5.28
CA LEU A 466 0.42 0.67 5.30
C LEU A 466 1.92 0.56 5.59
N GLN A 467 2.29 -0.28 6.54
CA GLN A 467 3.68 -0.57 6.85
C GLN A 467 4.39 -1.22 5.64
N ASP A 468 3.80 -2.21 4.97
CA ASP A 468 4.36 -2.82 3.75
C ASP A 468 4.57 -1.79 2.63
N LEU A 469 3.59 -0.91 2.40
CA LEU A 469 3.73 0.21 1.46
C LEU A 469 4.88 1.14 1.87
N TYR A 470 5.00 1.44 3.17
CA TYR A 470 6.11 2.24 3.67
C TYR A 470 7.48 1.57 3.40
N ARG A 471 7.63 0.26 3.64
CA ARG A 471 8.85 -0.50 3.26
C ARG A 471 9.09 -0.38 1.76
N PHE A 472 8.05 -0.59 0.96
CA PHE A 472 8.14 -0.52 -0.49
C PHE A 472 8.68 0.84 -0.97
N PHE A 473 8.13 1.96 -0.51
CA PHE A 473 8.60 3.28 -0.95
C PHE A 473 9.95 3.69 -0.35
N LYS A 474 10.31 3.23 0.85
CA LYS A 474 11.56 3.65 1.53
C LYS A 474 12.76 2.73 1.30
N LEU A 475 12.54 1.44 1.07
CA LEU A 475 13.61 0.42 1.06
C LEU A 475 13.75 -0.32 -0.27
N HIS A 476 12.77 -0.28 -1.18
CA HIS A 476 12.86 -0.99 -2.45
C HIS A 476 14.09 -0.57 -3.26
N SER A 477 14.76 -1.53 -3.91
CA SER A 477 16.01 -1.29 -4.66
C SER A 477 15.87 -0.17 -5.71
N ASN A 478 14.71 -0.13 -6.37
CA ASN A 478 14.34 0.89 -7.36
C ASN A 478 13.47 2.03 -6.77
N LYS A 479 13.51 2.32 -5.47
CA LYS A 479 12.64 3.30 -4.80
C LYS A 479 12.58 4.67 -5.47
N THR A 480 13.66 5.12 -6.10
CA THR A 480 13.74 6.41 -6.80
C THR A 480 12.87 6.49 -8.06
N GLU A 481 12.51 5.34 -8.62
CA GLU A 481 11.64 5.21 -9.80
C GLU A 481 10.17 5.39 -9.44
N PHE A 482 9.84 5.28 -8.15
CA PHE A 482 8.50 5.50 -7.61
C PHE A 482 8.35 6.92 -7.06
N GLU A 483 7.14 7.44 -7.12
CA GLU A 483 6.77 8.67 -6.43
C GLU A 483 6.35 8.31 -5.00
N ASP A 484 7.15 8.72 -4.02
CA ASP A 484 6.93 8.38 -2.61
C ASP A 484 5.71 9.12 -2.04
N ILE A 485 4.62 8.38 -1.85
CA ILE A 485 3.35 8.90 -1.31
C ILE A 485 3.50 9.43 0.12
N PHE A 486 4.53 9.01 0.87
CA PHE A 486 4.77 9.44 2.25
C PHE A 486 5.71 10.65 2.36
N SER A 487 6.19 11.19 1.24
CA SER A 487 7.15 12.32 1.23
C SER A 487 6.50 13.70 1.40
N GLY A 488 5.18 13.80 1.24
CA GLY A 488 4.44 15.06 1.35
C GLY A 488 3.77 15.29 2.71
N GLY A 489 3.09 16.44 2.82
CA GLY A 489 2.32 16.82 4.01
C GLY A 489 1.14 15.90 4.35
N LEU A 490 0.72 15.00 3.46
CA LEU A 490 -0.39 14.04 3.66
C LEU A 490 -1.60 14.68 4.37
N ASP A 491 -2.01 15.85 3.93
CA ASP A 491 -3.14 16.64 4.42
C ASP A 491 -4.47 16.03 3.93
N LEU A 492 -4.66 14.73 4.20
CA LEU A 492 -5.82 13.95 3.74
C LEU A 492 -7.15 14.57 4.20
N TYR A 493 -7.15 15.21 5.38
CA TYR A 493 -8.31 15.91 5.95
C TYR A 493 -8.75 17.14 5.14
N ASN A 494 -7.89 17.68 4.28
CA ASN A 494 -8.19 18.82 3.40
C ASN A 494 -8.72 18.40 2.03
N SER A 495 -8.64 17.11 1.71
CA SER A 495 -8.97 16.60 0.39
C SER A 495 -10.47 16.66 0.08
N THR A 496 -10.78 16.78 -1.21
CA THR A 496 -12.14 16.73 -1.74
C THR A 496 -12.81 15.41 -1.39
N PHE A 497 -12.11 14.27 -1.49
CA PHE A 497 -12.70 12.97 -1.18
C PHE A 497 -13.03 12.82 0.31
N PHE A 498 -12.19 13.35 1.21
CA PHE A 498 -12.45 13.33 2.65
C PHE A 498 -13.71 14.12 2.98
N ASN A 499 -13.86 15.33 2.44
CA ASN A 499 -15.05 16.18 2.64
C ASN A 499 -16.34 15.54 2.08
N ILE A 500 -16.24 14.63 1.12
CA ILE A 500 -17.40 13.87 0.63
C ILE A 500 -17.76 12.76 1.62
N LEU A 501 -16.77 12.02 2.14
CA LEU A 501 -16.99 10.84 2.97
C LEU A 501 -17.28 11.16 4.43
N VAL A 502 -16.62 12.16 5.00
CA VAL A 502 -16.67 12.49 6.42
C VAL A 502 -17.41 13.82 6.61
N ASP A 503 -18.54 13.76 7.32
CA ASP A 503 -19.29 14.92 7.77
C ASP A 503 -19.43 15.01 9.29
N ASP A 504 -18.96 14.01 10.03
CA ASP A 504 -18.95 14.03 11.49
C ASP A 504 -17.80 14.90 12.03
N THR A 505 -18.17 15.99 12.69
CA THR A 505 -17.24 16.90 13.37
C THR A 505 -16.41 16.22 14.47
N ILE A 506 -16.90 15.12 15.07
CA ILE A 506 -16.16 14.36 16.07
C ILE A 506 -14.91 13.72 15.43
N ILE A 507 -15.05 13.19 14.22
CA ILE A 507 -13.92 12.57 13.49
C ILE A 507 -12.84 13.61 13.20
N LEU A 508 -13.25 14.79 12.70
CA LEU A 508 -12.32 15.90 12.49
C LEU A 508 -11.62 16.32 13.79
N ARG A 509 -12.36 16.38 14.89
CA ARG A 509 -11.80 16.69 16.21
C ARG A 509 -10.79 15.63 16.66
N ASN A 510 -11.08 14.35 16.51
CA ASN A 510 -10.16 13.27 16.88
C ASN A 510 -8.86 13.33 16.07
N ILE A 511 -8.94 13.67 14.78
CA ILE A 511 -7.76 13.89 13.93
C ILE A 511 -6.95 15.09 14.44
N ALA A 512 -7.61 16.19 14.80
CA ALA A 512 -6.96 17.38 15.36
C ALA A 512 -6.27 17.09 16.70
N GLU A 513 -6.95 16.39 17.61
CA GLU A 513 -6.41 15.95 18.89
C GLU A 513 -5.18 15.06 18.69
N TYR A 514 -5.22 14.13 17.72
CA TYR A 514 -4.06 13.30 17.40
C TYR A 514 -2.88 14.10 16.84
N TYR A 515 -3.11 15.08 15.97
CA TYR A 515 -2.04 15.98 15.51
C TYR A 515 -1.44 16.79 16.67
N PHE A 516 -2.29 17.28 17.58
CA PHE A 516 -1.85 18.01 18.77
C PHE A 516 -0.99 17.13 19.69
N GLU A 517 -1.42 15.90 19.97
CA GLU A 517 -0.68 14.92 20.78
C GLU A 517 0.70 14.55 20.20
N LYS A 518 0.86 14.66 18.88
CA LYS A 518 2.12 14.36 18.17
C LYS A 518 2.94 15.61 17.81
N ASP A 519 2.64 16.75 18.44
CA ASP A 519 3.31 18.05 18.28
C ASP A 519 3.16 18.72 16.89
N TYR A 520 2.19 18.29 16.08
CA TYR A 520 1.85 18.91 14.80
C TYR A 520 0.85 20.05 15.01
N TYR A 521 1.27 21.08 15.74
CA TYR A 521 0.39 22.16 16.17
C TYR A 521 -0.21 22.98 15.02
N GLU A 522 0.53 23.16 13.91
CA GLU A 522 0.02 23.89 12.72
C GLU A 522 -1.13 23.14 12.04
N ASP A 523 -0.97 21.83 11.82
CA ASP A 523 -2.03 20.97 11.28
C ASP A 523 -3.25 20.91 12.21
N ALA A 524 -3.02 20.75 13.51
CA ALA A 524 -4.09 20.74 14.50
C ALA A 524 -4.88 22.06 14.52
N LEU A 525 -4.18 23.20 14.49
CA LEU A 525 -4.78 24.53 14.47
C LEU A 525 -5.66 24.72 13.23
N GLU A 526 -5.19 24.31 12.04
CA GLU A 526 -5.98 24.40 10.82
C GLU A 526 -7.32 23.65 10.94
N ILE A 527 -7.30 22.46 11.53
CA ILE A 527 -8.53 21.67 11.73
C ILE A 527 -9.44 22.31 12.79
N TYR A 528 -8.88 22.80 13.91
CA TYR A 528 -9.68 23.50 14.94
C TYR A 528 -10.35 24.76 14.37
N ASP A 529 -9.65 25.53 13.54
CA ASP A 529 -10.21 26.71 12.86
C ASP A 529 -11.36 26.35 11.92
N LYS A 530 -11.35 25.15 11.32
CA LYS A 530 -12.47 24.65 10.50
C LYS A 530 -13.66 24.24 11.34
N LEU A 531 -13.44 23.66 12.52
CA LEU A 531 -14.51 23.27 13.45
C LEU A 531 -15.23 24.48 14.08
N HIS A 532 -14.59 25.65 14.09
CA HIS A 532 -15.15 26.89 14.63
C HIS A 532 -15.92 27.74 13.62
N LYS A 533 -15.82 27.44 12.31
CA LYS A 533 -16.56 28.12 11.23
C LYS A 533 -17.86 27.41 10.92
#